data_AF-A0A7Y6ZK47-F1
#
_entry.id   AF-A0A7Y6ZK47-F1
#
_cell.length_a   1.000
_cell.length_b   1.000
_cell.length_c   1.000
_cell.angle_alpha   90.00
_cell.angle_beta   90.00
_cell.angle_gamma   90.00
#
_symmetry.space_group_name_H-M   'P 1'
#
loop_
_entity.id
_entity.type
_entity.pdbx_description
1 polymer ?
#
loop_
_entity_poly.entity_id
_entity_poly.type
_entity_poly.pdbx_seq_one_letter_code
_entity_poly.pdbx_strand_id
1 'polypeptide(L)'
;KPLTKNDEEAIREGLTLEDGPAPIDDLQVLSLDRKILGLEIHIGRNRIVRRIFAHLGYEVTALDRVLYAGLDKKDLKRGHYRFLSEKEVMRLKFFT
;
A
#
# COMPACT_ATOMS: atom_id res chain seq x y z
N LYS A 1 -14.24 -10.02 3.79
CA LYS A 1 -14.00 -11.01 4.87
C LYS A 1 -12.73 -10.63 5.64
N PRO A 2 -12.59 -10.96 6.95
CA PRO A 2 -11.32 -10.80 7.68
C PRO A 2 -10.16 -11.51 6.97
N LEU A 3 -8.96 -10.94 7.02
CA LEU A 3 -7.76 -11.57 6.47
C LEU A 3 -7.41 -12.82 7.27
N THR A 4 -7.31 -13.99 6.61
CA THR A 4 -6.87 -15.23 7.27
C THR A 4 -5.36 -15.21 7.52
N LYS A 5 -4.86 -16.09 8.40
CA LYS A 5 -3.40 -16.20 8.63
C LYS A 5 -2.69 -16.74 7.39
N ASN A 6 -3.25 -17.75 6.74
CA ASN A 6 -2.68 -18.35 5.54
C ASN A 6 -2.60 -17.32 4.39
N ASP A 7 -3.62 -16.49 4.21
CA ASP A 7 -3.59 -15.43 3.21
C ASP A 7 -2.59 -14.32 3.57
N GLU A 8 -2.42 -14.01 4.86
CA GLU A 8 -1.39 -13.08 5.32
C GLU A 8 0.01 -13.58 4.97
N GLU A 9 0.30 -14.86 5.23
CA GLU A 9 1.57 -15.51 4.88
C GLU A 9 1.79 -15.51 3.36
N ALA A 10 0.78 -15.91 2.56
CA ALA A 10 0.88 -15.93 1.11
C ALA A 10 1.14 -14.53 0.52
N ILE A 11 0.55 -13.47 1.08
CA ILE A 11 0.81 -12.10 0.65
C ILE A 11 2.25 -11.68 1.00
N ARG A 12 2.76 -12.05 2.19
CA ARG A 12 4.15 -11.76 2.61
C ARG A 12 5.19 -12.48 1.76
N GLU A 13 4.91 -13.71 1.33
CA GLU A 13 5.78 -14.46 0.43
C GLU A 13 5.78 -13.91 -1.01
N GLY A 14 4.77 -13.09 -1.35
CA GLY A 14 4.56 -12.53 -2.67
C GLY A 14 3.72 -13.45 -3.56
N LEU A 15 2.77 -12.87 -4.28
CA LEU A 15 1.87 -13.61 -5.16
C LEU A 15 2.32 -13.49 -6.62
N THR A 16 1.94 -14.45 -7.46
CA THR A 16 2.07 -14.31 -8.92
C THR A 16 0.70 -14.00 -9.51
N LEU A 17 0.56 -12.81 -10.10
CA LEU A 17 -0.66 -12.39 -10.80
C LEU A 17 -0.51 -12.68 -12.30
N GLU A 18 -1.58 -12.46 -13.07
CA GLU A 18 -1.59 -12.64 -14.54
C GLU A 18 -0.49 -11.86 -15.26
N ASP A 19 -0.13 -10.68 -14.75
CA ASP A 19 0.93 -9.82 -15.28
C ASP A 19 2.26 -9.97 -14.52
N GLY A 20 2.45 -11.10 -13.84
CA GLY A 20 3.71 -11.49 -13.21
C GLY A 20 3.78 -11.29 -11.69
N PRO A 21 4.97 -11.50 -11.10
CA PRO A 21 5.18 -11.48 -9.65
C PRO A 21 4.78 -10.16 -9.00
N ALA A 22 4.17 -10.22 -7.83
CA ALA A 22 3.72 -9.11 -7.00
C ALA A 22 4.35 -9.19 -5.61
N PRO A 23 5.66 -8.87 -5.47
CA PRO A 23 6.30 -8.80 -4.18
C PRO A 23 5.66 -7.71 -3.30
N ILE A 24 5.65 -7.97 -1.99
CA ILE A 24 5.20 -7.04 -0.95
C ILE A 24 6.40 -6.80 -0.04
N ASP A 25 6.67 -5.54 0.28
CA ASP A 25 7.79 -5.19 1.14
C ASP A 25 7.43 -5.35 2.62
N ASP A 26 6.22 -4.91 2.99
CA ASP A 26 5.66 -5.13 4.32
C ASP A 26 4.11 -5.21 4.31
N LEU A 27 3.58 -5.95 5.27
CA LEU A 27 2.15 -6.09 5.54
C LEU A 27 1.91 -6.01 7.05
N GLN A 28 0.98 -5.17 7.47
CA GLN A 28 0.59 -5.02 8.87
C GLN A 28 -0.91 -5.11 9.03
N VAL A 29 -1.37 -5.81 10.06
CA VAL A 29 -2.79 -5.88 10.42
C VAL A 29 -3.07 -4.78 11.44
N LEU A 30 -3.86 -3.79 11.04
CA LEU A 30 -4.08 -2.55 11.81
C LEU A 30 -5.38 -2.57 12.63
N SER A 31 -6.23 -3.59 12.47
CA SER A 31 -7.48 -3.74 13.23
C SER A 31 -7.65 -5.13 13.83
N LEU A 32 -8.33 -5.21 14.98
CA LEU A 32 -8.63 -6.47 15.66
C LEU A 32 -9.49 -7.42 14.83
N ASP A 33 -10.39 -6.88 14.01
CA ASP A 33 -11.23 -7.66 13.09
C ASP A 33 -10.50 -8.08 11.81
N ARG A 34 -9.21 -7.73 11.68
CA ARG A 34 -8.31 -8.07 10.57
C ARG A 34 -8.83 -7.62 9.21
N LYS A 35 -9.51 -6.47 9.14
CA LYS A 35 -10.04 -5.87 7.90
C LYS A 35 -9.32 -4.61 7.46
N ILE A 36 -8.57 -3.96 8.35
CA ILE A 36 -7.76 -2.79 8.03
C ILE A 36 -6.30 -3.23 8.00
N LEU A 37 -5.65 -3.00 6.87
CA LEU A 37 -4.29 -3.46 6.60
C LEU A 37 -3.41 -2.28 6.15
N GLY A 38 -2.18 -2.25 6.64
CA GLY A 38 -1.10 -1.42 6.10
C GLY A 38 -0.29 -2.26 5.12
N LEU A 39 0.03 -1.69 3.96
CA LEU A 39 0.78 -2.37 2.91
C LEU A 39 1.87 -1.43 2.37
N GLU A 40 3.09 -1.95 2.26
CA GLU A 40 4.21 -1.29 1.59
C GLU A 40 4.58 -2.04 0.33
N ILE A 41 4.70 -1.31 -0.79
CA ILE A 41 5.03 -1.87 -2.10
C ILE A 41 5.90 -0.90 -2.92
N HIS A 42 6.87 -1.46 -3.64
CA HIS A 42 7.64 -0.77 -4.68
C HIS A 42 7.25 -1.25 -6.09
N ILE A 43 5.94 -1.25 -6.39
CA ILE A 43 5.40 -1.71 -7.68
C ILE A 43 4.40 -0.70 -8.24
N GLY A 44 4.70 -0.17 -9.43
CA GLY A 44 3.87 0.81 -10.15
C GLY A 44 2.81 0.22 -11.09
N ARG A 45 2.32 -1.01 -10.86
CA ARG A 45 1.34 -1.66 -11.75
C ARG A 45 -0.10 -1.21 -11.46
N ASN A 46 -0.92 -1.10 -12.51
CA ASN A 46 -2.28 -0.58 -12.40
C ASN A 46 -3.11 -1.41 -11.39
N ARG A 47 -3.73 -0.73 -10.42
CA ARG A 47 -4.62 -1.34 -9.41
C ARG A 47 -3.99 -2.51 -8.64
N ILE A 48 -2.65 -2.55 -8.52
CA ILE A 48 -1.92 -3.69 -7.96
C ILE A 48 -2.48 -4.17 -6.61
N VAL A 49 -2.69 -3.26 -5.65
CA VAL A 49 -3.24 -3.59 -4.32
C VAL A 49 -4.59 -4.30 -4.45
N ARG A 50 -5.50 -3.77 -5.27
CA ARG A 50 -6.84 -4.35 -5.45
C ARG A 50 -6.77 -5.74 -6.09
N ARG A 51 -5.83 -5.96 -7.01
CA ARG A 51 -5.66 -7.25 -7.69
C ARG A 51 -5.07 -8.32 -6.76
N ILE A 52 -4.10 -7.96 -5.92
CA ILE A 52 -3.52 -8.85 -4.90
C ILE A 52 -4.64 -9.41 -4.00
N PHE A 53 -5.48 -8.52 -3.46
CA PHE A 53 -6.58 -8.93 -2.61
C PHE A 53 -7.69 -9.68 -3.39
N ALA A 54 -8.01 -9.26 -4.61
CA ALA A 54 -9.00 -9.93 -5.44
C ALA A 54 -8.59 -11.37 -5.81
N HIS A 55 -7.30 -11.60 -6.05
CA HIS A 55 -6.73 -12.93 -6.33
C HIS A 55 -7.01 -13.94 -5.19
N LEU A 56 -7.11 -13.46 -3.94
CA LEU A 56 -7.43 -14.26 -2.76
C LEU A 56 -8.93 -14.19 -2.37
N GLY A 57 -9.76 -13.61 -3.24
CA GLY A 57 -11.21 -13.49 -3.04
C GLY A 57 -11.60 -12.44 -1.99
N TYR A 58 -10.81 -11.36 -1.87
CA TYR A 58 -11.14 -10.20 -1.03
C TYR A 58 -11.56 -9.02 -1.89
N GLU A 59 -12.53 -8.26 -1.38
CA GLU A 59 -12.93 -6.97 -1.96
C GLU A 59 -12.31 -5.83 -1.16
N VAL A 60 -11.56 -4.97 -1.85
CA VAL A 60 -11.01 -3.74 -1.25
C VAL A 60 -12.05 -2.62 -1.35
N THR A 61 -12.70 -2.29 -0.25
CA THR A 61 -13.76 -1.26 -0.20
C THR A 61 -13.19 0.15 -0.11
N ALA A 62 -12.05 0.33 0.55
CA ALA A 62 -11.34 1.59 0.66
C ALA A 62 -9.85 1.38 0.40
N LEU A 63 -9.24 2.32 -0.31
CA LEU A 63 -7.79 2.34 -0.56
C LEU A 63 -7.30 3.77 -0.39
N ASP A 64 -6.31 3.95 0.46
CA ASP A 64 -5.80 5.25 0.86
C ASP A 64 -4.27 5.20 0.94
N ARG A 65 -3.61 5.99 0.10
CA ARG A 65 -2.15 6.08 0.13
C ARG A 65 -1.76 7.12 1.17
N VAL A 66 -1.24 6.63 2.29
CA VAL A 66 -0.88 7.48 3.44
C VAL A 66 0.55 8.01 3.37
N LEU A 67 1.45 7.31 2.68
CA LEU A 67 2.87 7.63 2.53
C LEU A 67 3.34 7.38 1.09
N TYR A 68 4.26 8.21 0.60
CA TYR A 68 4.97 8.02 -0.66
C TYR A 68 6.35 8.68 -0.59
N ALA A 69 7.42 7.90 -0.73
CA ALA A 69 8.80 8.42 -0.72
C ALA A 69 9.09 9.37 0.47
N GLY A 70 8.62 9.00 1.67
CA GLY A 70 8.76 9.81 2.88
C GLY A 70 7.90 11.07 2.94
N LEU A 71 7.01 11.29 1.97
CA LEU A 71 5.93 12.29 2.02
C LEU A 71 4.67 11.64 2.59
N ASP A 72 4.08 12.29 3.59
CA ASP A 72 2.75 11.93 4.09
C ASP A 72 1.73 13.01 3.73
N LYS A 73 0.46 12.69 4.00
CA LYS A 73 -0.66 13.63 3.82
C LYS A 73 -1.06 14.33 5.12
N LYS A 74 -0.19 14.32 6.13
CA LYS A 74 -0.47 14.99 7.40
C LYS A 74 -0.68 16.48 7.10
N ASP A 75 -1.69 17.05 7.75
CA ASP A 75 -2.09 18.46 7.58
C ASP A 75 -2.58 18.86 6.18
N LEU A 76 -2.84 17.91 5.27
CA LEU A 76 -3.44 18.16 3.95
C LEU A 76 -4.88 17.63 3.90
N LYS A 77 -5.84 18.55 3.78
CA LYS A 77 -7.27 18.19 3.65
C LYS A 77 -7.55 17.52 2.30
N ARG A 78 -8.57 16.66 2.27
CA ARG A 78 -9.04 16.03 1.03
C ARG A 78 -9.36 17.10 -0.03
N GLY A 79 -8.94 16.85 -1.27
CA GLY A 79 -9.14 17.76 -2.40
C GLY A 79 -8.19 18.96 -2.47
N HIS A 80 -7.27 19.10 -1.50
CA HIS A 80 -6.30 20.19 -1.49
C HIS A 80 -4.92 19.71 -1.93
N TYR A 81 -4.09 20.67 -2.34
CA TYR A 81 -2.66 20.49 -2.58
C TYR A 81 -1.88 21.61 -1.88
N ARG A 82 -0.57 21.38 -1.71
CA ARG A 82 0.38 22.40 -1.30
C ARG A 82 1.69 22.21 -2.04
N PHE A 83 2.53 23.24 -2.06
CA PHE A 83 3.91 23.07 -2.48
C PHE A 83 4.69 22.30 -1.42
N LEU A 84 5.68 21.53 -1.91
CA LEU A 84 6.67 20.90 -1.04
C LEU A 84 7.58 21.98 -0.46
N SER A 85 7.97 21.82 0.79
CA SER A 85 9.05 22.60 1.39
C SER A 85 10.39 22.24 0.75
N GLU A 86 11.37 23.14 0.85
CA GLU A 86 12.73 22.87 0.34
C GLU A 86 13.33 21.59 0.93
N LYS A 87 13.03 21.31 2.21
CA LYS A 87 13.48 20.08 2.90
C LYS A 87 12.88 18.82 2.27
N GLU A 88 11.59 18.84 1.93
CA GLU A 88 10.92 17.73 1.26
C GLU A 88 11.47 17.53 -0.15
N VAL A 89 11.67 18.62 -0.91
CA VAL A 89 12.28 18.57 -2.24
C VAL A 89 13.68 17.97 -2.17
N MET A 90 14.50 18.43 -1.21
CA MET A 90 15.84 17.88 -0.99
C MET A 90 15.78 16.39 -0.68
N ARG A 91 14.93 15.98 0.27
CA ARG A 91 14.77 14.56 0.64
C ARG A 91 14.40 13.70 -0.56
N LEU A 92 13.47 14.15 -1.40
CA LEU A 92 13.08 13.41 -2.61
C LEU A 92 14.23 13.25 -3.61
N LYS A 93 15.10 14.27 -3.75
CA LYS A 93 16.27 14.18 -4.64
C LYS A 93 17.29 13.14 -4.20
N PHE A 94 17.34 12.82 -2.91
CA PHE A 94 18.25 11.83 -2.33
C PHE A 94 17.54 10.54 -1.89
N PHE A 95 16.24 10.41 -2.20
CA PHE A 95 15.52 9.16 -1.98
C PHE A 95 15.99 8.17 -3.06
N THR A 96 16.85 7.25 -2.66
CA THR A 96 17.44 6.22 -3.53
C THR A 96 17.02 4.85 -3.02
#